data_AF-A0A2W7QCG5-F1
#
_entry.id   AF-A0A2W7QCG5-F1
#
_cell.length_a   1.000
_cell.length_b   1.000
_cell.length_c   1.000
_cell.angle_alpha   90.00
_cell.angle_beta   90.00
_cell.angle_gamma   90.00
#
_symmetry.space_group_name_H-M   'P 1'
#
loop_
_entity.id
_entity.type
_entity.pdbx_description
1 polymer ?
#
loop_
_entity_poly.entity_id
_entity_poly.type
_entity_poly.pdbx_seq_one_letter_code
_entity_poly.pdbx_strand_id
1 'polypeptide(L)'
;MVKKDDNKPNFALSKENYVLMAIGFGIIILGFILMVGGRSSDLNVFNADEVYGWRRITLAPVIVLIGFLFEIYAIMKKPKGE
;
A
#
# COMPACT_ATOMS: atom_id res chain seq x y z
N MET A 1 -40.28 6.50 28.64
CA MET A 1 -39.11 7.26 28.15
C MET A 1 -38.22 6.28 27.40
N VAL A 2 -38.29 6.29 26.06
CA VAL A 2 -37.47 5.41 25.21
C VAL A 2 -36.05 5.99 25.20
N LYS A 3 -35.08 5.27 25.78
CA LYS A 3 -33.67 5.59 25.61
C LYS A 3 -33.36 5.43 24.12
N LYS A 4 -32.99 6.54 23.46
CA LYS A 4 -32.35 6.49 22.16
C LYS A 4 -31.01 5.85 22.38
N ASP A 5 -30.85 4.61 21.93
CA ASP A 5 -29.53 4.02 21.79
C ASP A 5 -28.81 4.80 20.69
N ASP A 6 -27.98 5.77 21.12
CA ASP A 6 -26.99 6.44 20.29
C ASP A 6 -25.93 5.41 19.87
N ASN A 7 -26.32 4.46 19.01
CA ASN A 7 -25.44 3.58 18.28
C ASN A 7 -24.66 4.42 17.27
N LYS A 8 -23.80 5.32 17.75
CA LYS A 8 -22.74 5.89 16.92
C LYS A 8 -21.81 4.70 16.64
N PRO A 9 -21.67 4.27 15.38
CA PRO A 9 -20.71 3.22 15.05
C PRO A 9 -19.35 3.66 15.59
N ASN A 10 -18.85 2.93 16.59
CA ASN A 10 -17.54 3.18 17.16
C ASN A 10 -16.53 2.67 16.14
N PHE A 11 -16.26 3.49 15.13
CA PHE A 11 -15.30 3.16 14.09
C PHE A 11 -13.93 3.01 14.74
N ALA A 12 -13.32 1.83 14.57
CA ALA A 12 -12.00 1.53 15.11
C ALA A 12 -10.90 2.46 14.55
N LEU A 13 -11.16 3.13 13.43
CA LEU A 13 -10.25 4.03 12.75
C LEU A 13 -10.93 5.40 12.54
N SER A 14 -10.19 6.49 12.79
CA SER A 14 -10.67 7.82 12.43
C SER A 14 -10.62 8.06 10.92
N LYS A 15 -11.31 9.11 10.45
CA LYS A 15 -11.21 9.56 9.06
C LYS A 15 -9.77 9.86 8.63
N GLU A 16 -8.94 10.38 9.53
CA GLU A 16 -7.53 10.68 9.25
C GLU A 16 -6.74 9.41 8.94
N ASN A 17 -6.95 8.35 9.74
CA ASN A 17 -6.34 7.04 9.49
C ASN A 17 -6.75 6.49 8.13
N TYR A 18 -8.03 6.63 7.76
CA TYR A 18 -8.52 6.13 6.49
C TYR A 18 -7.86 6.82 5.29
N VAL A 19 -7.61 8.14 5.40
CA VAL A 19 -6.85 8.88 4.39
C VAL A 19 -5.39 8.42 4.33
N LEU A 20 -4.75 8.18 5.49
CA LEU A 20 -3.39 7.66 5.54
C LEU A 20 -3.30 6.26 4.93
N MET A 21 -4.21 5.35 5.24
CA MET A 21 -4.27 4.03 4.60
C MET A 21 -4.44 4.17 3.09
N ALA A 22 -5.36 5.01 2.60
CA ALA A 22 -5.52 5.21 1.15
C ALA A 22 -4.22 5.67 0.45
N ILE A 23 -3.43 6.52 1.11
CA ILE A 23 -2.11 6.93 0.61
C ILE A 23 -1.12 5.75 0.62
N GLY A 24 -1.07 4.98 1.71
CA GLY A 24 -0.24 3.78 1.85
C GLY A 24 -0.53 2.75 0.78
N PHE A 25 -1.81 2.45 0.57
CA PHE A 25 -2.29 1.58 -0.49
C PHE A 25 -1.86 2.07 -1.89
N GLY A 26 -1.91 3.38 -2.14
CA GLY A 26 -1.41 3.97 -3.38
C GLY A 26 0.09 3.73 -3.60
N ILE A 27 0.90 3.82 -2.55
CA ILE A 27 2.35 3.53 -2.59
C ILE A 27 2.60 2.06 -2.91
N ILE A 28 1.83 1.14 -2.29
CA ILE A 28 1.93 -0.30 -2.57
C ILE A 28 1.59 -0.60 -4.03
N ILE A 29 0.49 -0.04 -4.54
CA ILE A 29 0.11 -0.18 -5.96
C ILE A 29 1.22 0.32 -6.87
N LEU A 30 1.78 1.50 -6.58
CA LEU A 30 2.88 2.05 -7.37
C LEU A 30 4.11 1.14 -7.36
N GLY A 31 4.45 0.56 -6.20
CA GLY A 31 5.52 -0.42 -6.07
C GLY A 31 5.30 -1.66 -6.93
N PHE A 32 4.08 -2.20 -6.98
CA PHE A 32 3.74 -3.31 -7.86
C PHE A 32 3.75 -2.91 -9.34
N ILE A 33 3.28 -1.72 -9.70
CA ILE A 33 3.35 -1.21 -11.08
C ILE A 33 4.82 -1.11 -11.54
N LEU A 34 5.74 -0.71 -10.67
CA LEU A 34 7.17 -0.67 -10.99
C LEU A 34 7.78 -2.06 -11.26
N MET A 35 7.20 -3.12 -10.69
CA MET A 35 7.58 -4.50 -11.00
C MET A 35 7.08 -4.95 -12.37
N VAL A 36 6.00 -4.36 -12.89
CA VAL A 36 5.44 -4.73 -14.18
C VAL A 36 6.40 -4.38 -15.32
N GLY A 37 6.65 -5.36 -16.18
CA GLY A 37 7.43 -5.25 -17.41
C GLY A 37 8.62 -6.22 -17.46
N GLY A 38 9.44 -6.13 -18.50
CA GLY A 38 10.48 -7.14 -18.78
C GLY A 38 9.97 -8.26 -19.68
N ARG A 39 8.78 -8.06 -20.26
CA ARG A 39 8.30 -8.86 -21.37
C ARG A 39 9.16 -8.55 -22.59
N SER A 40 9.98 -9.53 -22.98
CA SER A 40 10.64 -9.53 -24.28
C SER A 40 9.58 -9.63 -25.37
N SER A 41 9.77 -8.89 -26.46
CA SER A 41 8.95 -8.99 -27.68
C SER A 41 9.18 -10.30 -28.43
N ASP A 42 10.26 -11.03 -28.11
CA ASP A 42 10.63 -12.28 -28.75
C ASP A 42 10.82 -13.38 -27.71
N LEU A 43 10.00 -14.44 -27.77
CA LEU A 43 10.00 -15.55 -26.80
C LEU A 43 11.32 -16.36 -26.81
N ASN A 44 12.12 -16.21 -27.86
CA ASN A 44 13.40 -16.91 -28.03
C ASN A 44 14.60 -16.11 -27.51
N VAL A 45 14.42 -14.84 -27.14
CA VAL A 45 15.49 -13.98 -26.64
C VAL A 45 15.19 -13.54 -25.22
N PHE A 46 15.99 -14.04 -24.28
CA PHE A 46 15.89 -13.68 -22.88
C PHE A 46 16.72 -12.42 -22.60
N ASN A 47 16.07 -11.26 -22.54
CA ASN A 47 16.69 -9.99 -22.15
C ASN A 47 16.89 -9.94 -20.63
N ALA A 48 17.96 -10.59 -20.16
CA ALA A 48 18.31 -10.67 -18.74
C ALA A 48 18.44 -9.29 -18.08
N ASP A 49 18.98 -8.29 -18.77
CA ASP A 49 19.18 -6.94 -18.21
C ASP A 49 17.86 -6.20 -17.95
N GLU A 50 16.83 -6.46 -18.75
CA GLU A 50 15.51 -5.85 -18.55
C GLU A 50 14.71 -6.56 -17.46
N VAL A 51 14.85 -7.88 -17.34
CA VAL A 51 14.16 -8.70 -16.33
C VAL A 51 14.84 -8.54 -14.96
N TYR A 52 16.16 -8.60 -14.90
CA TYR A 52 16.96 -8.53 -13.68
C TYR A 52 17.46 -7.12 -13.33
N GLY A 53 16.87 -6.09 -13.92
CA GLY A 53 17.25 -4.71 -13.62
C GLY A 53 17.10 -4.38 -12.13
N TRP A 54 18.10 -3.68 -11.58
CA TRP A 54 18.13 -3.21 -10.18
C TRP A 54 16.83 -2.54 -9.72
N ARG A 55 16.17 -1.81 -10.63
CA ARG A 55 14.89 -1.14 -10.37
C ARG A 55 13.77 -2.12 -9.99
N ARG A 56 13.73 -3.31 -10.59
CA ARG A 56 12.64 -4.28 -10.38
C ARG A 56 12.90 -5.25 -9.24
N ILE A 57 14.16 -5.64 -9.06
CA ILE A 57 14.55 -6.62 -8.03
C ILE A 57 14.76 -5.97 -6.67
N THR A 58 15.28 -4.75 -6.64
CA THR A 58 15.62 -4.10 -5.36
C THR A 58 14.70 -2.95 -5.08
N LEU A 59 14.60 -1.99 -6.00
CA LEU A 59 13.90 -0.74 -5.73
C LEU A 59 12.38 -0.93 -5.59
N ALA A 60 11.77 -1.72 -6.48
CA ALA A 60 10.33 -1.97 -6.41
C ALA A 60 9.89 -2.76 -5.15
N PRO A 61 10.55 -3.88 -4.75
CA PRO A 61 10.21 -4.55 -3.49
C PRO A 61 10.44 -3.69 -2.26
N VAL A 62 11.48 -2.85 -2.24
CA VAL A 62 11.73 -1.90 -1.14
C VAL A 62 10.58 -0.89 -1.03
N ILE A 63 10.08 -0.36 -2.16
CA ILE A 63 8.93 0.56 -2.15
C ILE A 63 7.68 -0.14 -1.60
N VAL A 64 7.42 -1.38 -2.02
CA VAL A 64 6.29 -2.17 -1.51
C VAL A 64 6.41 -2.41 0.00
N LEU A 65 7.61 -2.76 0.50
CA LEU A 65 7.87 -2.95 1.93
C LEU A 65 7.64 -1.67 2.73
N ILE A 66 8.11 -0.52 2.23
CA ILE A 66 7.85 0.79 2.83
C ILE A 66 6.35 1.08 2.87
N GLY A 67 5.63 0.76 1.78
CA GLY A 67 4.17 0.90 1.72
C GLY A 67 3.47 0.07 2.80
N PHE A 68 3.88 -1.19 3.01
CA PHE A 68 3.33 -2.03 4.07
C PHE A 68 3.65 -1.50 5.48
N LEU A 69 4.89 -1.06 5.73
CA LEU A 69 5.25 -0.44 7.01
C LEU A 69 4.42 0.82 7.28
N PHE A 70 4.17 1.62 6.24
CA PHE A 70 3.34 2.81 6.33
C PHE A 70 1.87 2.47 6.62
N GLU A 71 1.32 1.43 5.99
CA GLU A 71 -0.03 0.92 6.30
C GLU A 71 -0.15 0.45 7.74
N ILE A 72 0.83 -0.32 8.23
CA ILE A 72 0.88 -0.74 9.64
C ILE A 72 0.86 0.48 10.56
N TYR A 73 1.67 1.49 10.26
CA TYR A 73 1.67 2.75 11.01
C TYR A 73 0.32 3.48 10.92
N ALA A 74 -0.29 3.57 9.74
CA ALA A 74 -1.58 4.24 9.53
C ALA A 74 -2.72 3.57 10.30
N ILE A 75 -2.72 2.22 10.37
CA ILE A 75 -3.67 1.43 11.15
C ILE A 75 -3.41 1.62 12.65
N MET A 76 -2.14 1.53 13.09
CA MET A 76 -1.77 1.65 14.50
C MET A 76 -1.87 3.07 15.06
N LYS A 77 -1.86 4.10 14.20
CA LYS A 77 -1.94 5.50 14.62
C LYS A 77 -3.25 5.71 15.35
N LYS A 78 -3.22 5.84 16.68
CA LYS A 78 -4.46 6.04 17.44
C LYS A 78 -5.17 7.31 16.96
N PRO A 79 -6.50 7.26 16.77
CA PRO A 79 -7.27 8.44 16.40
C PRO A 79 -7.06 9.52 17.47
N LYS A 80 -6.61 10.70 17.06
CA LYS A 80 -6.33 11.81 17.97
C LYS A 80 -7.65 12.48 18.33
N GLY A 81 -8.43 11.83 19.19
CA GLY A 81 -9.79 12.26 19.49
C GLY A 81 -10.54 11.31 20.40
N GLU A 82 -9.97 11.00 21.56
CA GLU A 82 -10.66 10.95 22.86
C GLU A 82 -9.75 11.60 23.90
#